data_AF-A0A515KMP7-F1
#
_entry.id   AF-A0A515KMP7-F1
#
_cell.length_a   1.000
_cell.length_b   1.000
_cell.length_c   1.000
_cell.angle_alpha   90.00
_cell.angle_beta   90.00
_cell.angle_gamma   90.00
#
_symmetry.space_group_name_H-M   'P 1'
#
loop_
_entity.id
_entity.type
_entity.pdbx_description
1 polymer ?
#
loop_
_entity_poly.entity_id
_entity_poly.type
_entity_poly.pdbx_seq_one_letter_code
_entity_poly.pdbx_strand_id
1 'polypeptide(L)'
;MEPWVQPAIDYFRLWMDFQIRSSQQPGCIIAIAHRGKIISEFALGHANLVTGEKMTPRHRFRIASHSKSFTAAGIMKLRERRRLRLDDPVGHYVEGLHPQVADTTIGQILSHSAGLTRDGADAGQFTGQRPFLSPRELLAELAVPPAIAPGTRLKYSNIGFGLLGMVIENITHEPYRTWIEREIVETVGLRETEAATPLARAAPMAGGHTPLLPLGRRLVVPGDIPQHAITPAGGFVSTAADVARFFAQLSPQAKNSVLSPASRREMTRRHWRNPDSTVENYYGLGIMSGSLAGWDWFGHSGGLQGYISRTAMIPACDLTIVVLSNASDGWAWFWLDGALHILRAFAKNGAPTRRVRDWTGRWWTASGATDLVPMGNRVLVGSPVMGNPFMDATEIEVTGRDTGRIVQAAGYASYGQAVRRSRSKAGKVIEVWLAGSKLRPEKAVIADMERRYGHGRPARR
;
A
#
# COMPACT_ATOMS: atom_id res chain seq x y z
N MET A 1 16.33 14.46 -8.28
CA MET A 1 15.15 13.64 -8.62
C MET A 1 15.09 13.60 -10.13
N GLU A 2 14.90 12.41 -10.68
CA GLU A 2 14.88 12.12 -12.10
C GLU A 2 13.69 12.88 -12.74
N PRO A 3 13.85 13.49 -13.94
CA PRO A 3 12.84 14.40 -14.48
C PRO A 3 11.44 13.78 -14.68
N TRP A 4 11.37 12.45 -14.83
CA TRP A 4 10.12 11.72 -15.07
C TRP A 4 9.30 11.48 -13.80
N VAL A 5 9.90 11.57 -12.60
CA VAL A 5 9.25 11.19 -11.34
C VAL A 5 8.06 12.09 -11.03
N GLN A 6 8.23 13.41 -11.10
CA GLN A 6 7.13 14.33 -10.78
C GLN A 6 5.94 14.20 -11.76
N PRO A 7 6.13 14.20 -13.10
CA PRO A 7 5.05 13.93 -14.03
C PRO A 7 4.30 12.60 -13.78
N ALA A 8 5.03 11.56 -13.36
CA ALA A 8 4.42 10.28 -13.03
C ALA A 8 3.53 10.35 -11.79
N ILE A 9 3.98 11.07 -10.75
CA ILE A 9 3.21 11.33 -9.53
C ILE A 9 1.97 12.16 -9.83
N ASP A 10 2.11 13.18 -10.69
CA ASP A 10 1.00 14.03 -11.10
C ASP A 10 -0.09 13.22 -11.82
N TYR A 11 0.30 12.33 -12.74
CA TYR A 11 -0.64 11.44 -13.41
C TYR A 11 -1.24 10.40 -12.44
N PHE A 12 -0.42 9.82 -11.57
CA PHE A 12 -0.90 8.86 -10.57
C PHE A 12 -1.97 9.48 -9.66
N ARG A 13 -1.83 10.74 -9.26
CA ARG A 13 -2.86 11.46 -8.50
C ARG A 13 -4.18 11.59 -9.28
N LEU A 14 -4.12 11.90 -10.58
CA LEU A 14 -5.31 12.00 -11.45
C LEU A 14 -5.98 10.63 -11.68
N TRP A 15 -5.19 9.56 -11.75
CA TRP A 15 -5.68 8.20 -11.82
C TRP A 15 -6.36 7.80 -10.49
N MET A 16 -5.73 8.09 -9.35
CA MET A 16 -6.29 7.80 -8.03
C MET A 16 -7.60 8.53 -7.75
N ASP A 17 -7.74 9.79 -8.17
CA ASP A 17 -9.02 10.52 -8.07
C ASP A 17 -10.16 9.79 -8.79
N PHE A 18 -9.88 9.25 -9.98
CA PHE A 18 -10.85 8.44 -10.72
C PHE A 18 -11.18 7.17 -9.95
N GLN A 19 -10.14 6.44 -9.54
CA GLN A 19 -10.26 5.15 -8.90
C GLN A 19 -11.08 5.21 -7.61
N ILE A 20 -10.85 6.22 -6.76
CA ILE A 20 -11.62 6.43 -5.54
C ILE A 20 -13.11 6.66 -5.86
N ARG A 21 -13.41 7.52 -6.84
CA ARG A 21 -14.80 7.80 -7.25
C ARG A 21 -15.49 6.59 -7.86
N SER A 22 -14.81 5.83 -8.72
CA SER A 22 -15.41 4.69 -9.43
C SER A 22 -15.59 3.45 -8.56
N SER A 23 -14.72 3.26 -7.55
CA SER A 23 -14.76 2.10 -6.65
C SER A 23 -15.61 2.31 -5.38
N GLN A 24 -16.18 3.50 -5.18
CA GLN A 24 -16.95 3.86 -3.97
C GLN A 24 -16.21 3.57 -2.66
N GLN A 25 -14.89 3.78 -2.67
CA GLN A 25 -14.04 3.64 -1.49
C GLN A 25 -14.13 4.90 -0.63
N PRO A 26 -14.16 4.80 0.72
CA PRO A 26 -14.36 5.96 1.59
C PRO A 26 -13.26 7.00 1.45
N GLY A 27 -12.00 6.57 1.59
CA GLY A 27 -10.84 7.43 1.46
C GLY A 27 -9.52 6.66 1.47
N CYS A 28 -8.46 7.39 1.17
CA CYS A 28 -7.10 6.88 1.23
C CYS A 28 -6.08 8.00 1.45
N ILE A 29 -4.90 7.62 1.92
CA ILE A 29 -3.71 8.47 1.94
C ILE A 29 -2.60 7.76 1.20
N ILE A 30 -1.87 8.51 0.39
CA ILE A 30 -0.70 8.07 -0.33
C ILE A 30 0.49 8.95 0.04
N ALA A 31 1.62 8.33 0.32
CA ALA A 31 2.91 9.00 0.46
C ALA A 31 3.95 8.36 -0.47
N ILE A 32 4.80 9.19 -1.06
CA ILE A 32 5.90 8.77 -1.91
C ILE A 32 7.18 9.41 -1.39
N ALA A 33 8.13 8.57 -1.02
CA ALA A 33 9.49 8.97 -0.68
C ALA A 33 10.43 8.67 -1.85
N HIS A 34 11.40 9.54 -2.07
CA HIS A 34 12.54 9.29 -2.96
C HIS A 34 13.83 9.55 -2.19
N ARG A 35 14.72 8.56 -2.12
CA ARG A 35 16.00 8.64 -1.39
C ARG A 35 15.82 9.10 0.06
N GLY A 36 14.83 8.52 0.74
CA GLY A 36 14.50 8.81 2.15
C GLY A 36 13.73 10.11 2.39
N LYS A 37 13.41 10.91 1.36
CA LYS A 37 12.67 12.18 1.51
C LYS A 37 11.26 12.07 0.93
N ILE A 38 10.25 12.49 1.68
CA ILE A 38 8.87 12.60 1.17
C ILE A 38 8.84 13.66 0.06
N ILE A 39 8.49 13.23 -1.16
CA ILE A 39 8.39 14.11 -2.34
C ILE A 39 6.93 14.36 -2.73
N SER A 40 6.00 13.52 -2.29
CA SER A 40 4.58 13.71 -2.49
C SER A 40 3.80 13.04 -1.37
N GLU A 41 2.74 13.71 -0.93
CA GLU A 41 1.78 13.18 0.01
C GLU A 41 0.42 13.78 -0.30
N PHE A 42 -0.60 12.94 -0.44
CA PHE A 42 -1.96 13.39 -0.72
C PHE A 42 -2.99 12.45 -0.15
N ALA A 43 -4.16 13.02 0.12
CA ALA A 43 -5.32 12.33 0.65
C ALA A 43 -6.51 12.51 -0.31
N LEU A 44 -7.35 11.49 -0.41
CA LEU A 44 -8.56 11.48 -1.22
C LEU A 44 -9.72 10.90 -0.39
N GLY A 45 -10.93 11.37 -0.66
CA GLY A 45 -12.15 10.90 0.01
C GLY A 45 -12.32 11.44 1.43
N HIS A 46 -12.94 10.63 2.29
CA HIS A 46 -13.39 11.00 3.63
C HIS A 46 -12.72 10.12 4.69
N ALA A 47 -12.29 10.76 5.78
CA ALA A 47 -11.83 10.09 6.98
C ALA A 47 -13.02 9.45 7.73
N ASN A 48 -14.21 10.03 7.63
CA ASN A 48 -15.42 9.52 8.25
C ASN A 48 -16.66 9.84 7.39
N LEU A 49 -17.36 8.79 6.94
CA LEU A 49 -18.55 8.94 6.09
C LEU A 49 -19.80 9.46 6.82
N VAL A 50 -19.87 9.30 8.15
CA VAL A 50 -21.00 9.76 8.97
C VAL A 50 -20.90 11.26 9.23
N THR A 51 -19.71 11.75 9.60
CA THR A 51 -19.50 13.18 9.86
C THR A 51 -19.22 13.99 8.60
N GLY A 52 -18.87 13.33 7.49
CA GLY A 52 -18.43 13.98 6.25
C GLY A 52 -17.03 14.58 6.35
N GLU A 53 -16.25 14.21 7.37
CA GLU A 53 -14.88 14.68 7.55
C GLU A 53 -14.01 14.27 6.37
N LYS A 54 -13.40 15.27 5.72
CA LYS A 54 -12.50 15.04 4.57
C LYS A 54 -11.19 14.42 5.04
N MET A 55 -10.70 13.46 4.28
CA MET A 55 -9.39 12.87 4.52
C MET A 55 -8.29 13.94 4.35
N THR A 56 -7.33 13.97 5.26
CA THR A 56 -6.13 14.80 5.15
C THR A 56 -4.89 13.93 5.33
N PRO A 57 -3.72 14.33 4.80
CA PRO A 57 -2.47 13.60 5.01
C PRO A 57 -2.13 13.33 6.49
N ARG A 58 -2.66 14.15 7.41
CA ARG A 58 -2.39 14.07 8.85
C ARG A 58 -3.22 13.02 9.58
N HIS A 59 -4.27 12.50 8.95
CA HIS A 59 -5.02 11.41 9.55
C HIS A 59 -4.13 10.17 9.70
N ARG A 60 -4.10 9.64 10.92
CA ARG A 60 -3.43 8.41 11.27
C ARG A 60 -4.33 7.20 11.00
N PHE A 61 -3.70 6.07 10.73
CA PHE A 61 -4.33 4.81 10.37
C PHE A 61 -3.75 3.70 11.23
N ARG A 62 -4.56 2.67 11.46
CA ARG A 62 -4.02 1.36 11.81
C ARG A 62 -3.26 0.81 10.62
N ILE A 63 -1.94 0.64 10.78
CA ILE A 63 -1.09 0.08 9.73
C ILE A 63 -0.98 -1.45 9.81
N ALA A 64 -1.68 -2.05 10.77
CA ALA A 64 -1.86 -3.48 10.90
C ALA A 64 -0.52 -4.21 10.82
N SER A 65 -0.38 -5.18 9.91
CA SER A 65 0.79 -6.04 9.84
C SER A 65 2.10 -5.37 9.43
N HIS A 66 2.10 -4.07 9.07
CA HIS A 66 3.34 -3.29 9.04
C HIS A 66 4.06 -3.28 10.41
N SER A 67 3.31 -3.44 11.52
CA SER A 67 3.85 -3.61 12.88
C SER A 67 4.93 -4.69 12.96
N LYS A 68 4.82 -5.76 12.15
CA LYS A 68 5.81 -6.83 12.08
C LYS A 68 7.17 -6.34 11.63
N SER A 69 7.22 -5.44 10.67
CA SER A 69 8.48 -4.87 10.18
C SER A 69 9.16 -4.02 11.26
N PHE A 70 8.39 -3.32 12.10
CA PHE A 70 8.92 -2.60 13.27
C PHE A 70 9.45 -3.56 14.33
N THR A 71 8.68 -4.60 14.68
CA THR A 71 9.11 -5.67 15.61
C THR A 71 10.39 -6.35 15.12
N ALA A 72 10.44 -6.69 13.83
CA ALA A 72 11.60 -7.30 13.21
C ALA A 72 12.82 -6.38 13.31
N ALA A 73 12.67 -5.08 13.06
CA ALA A 73 13.75 -4.11 13.26
C ALA A 73 14.20 -4.09 14.74
N GLY A 74 13.28 -4.15 15.70
CA GLY A 74 13.59 -4.26 17.14
C GLY A 74 14.42 -5.50 17.48
N ILE A 75 14.05 -6.68 16.95
CA ILE A 75 14.84 -7.91 17.09
C ILE A 75 16.23 -7.76 16.46
N MET A 76 16.32 -7.13 15.28
CA MET A 76 17.60 -6.88 14.63
C MET A 76 18.48 -5.91 15.42
N LYS A 77 17.91 -4.93 16.15
CA LYS A 77 18.68 -4.08 17.08
C LYS A 77 19.27 -4.90 18.24
N LEU A 78 18.50 -5.82 18.80
CA LEU A 78 19.01 -6.73 19.85
C LEU A 78 20.13 -7.62 19.32
N ARG A 79 20.00 -8.13 18.09
CA ARG A 79 21.06 -8.87 17.39
C ARG A 79 22.31 -8.02 17.18
N GLU A 80 22.18 -6.78 16.73
CA GLU A 80 23.31 -5.85 16.57
C GLU A 80 24.04 -5.59 17.88
N ARG A 81 23.30 -5.56 19.00
CA ARG A 81 23.82 -5.48 20.36
C ARG A 81 24.33 -6.81 20.93
N ARG A 82 24.35 -7.88 20.11
CA ARG A 82 24.75 -9.25 20.50
C ARG A 82 23.96 -9.82 21.68
N ARG A 83 22.72 -9.38 21.86
CA ARG A 83 21.80 -9.85 22.92
C ARG A 83 21.07 -11.13 22.54
N LEU A 84 21.02 -11.43 21.24
CA LEU A 84 20.47 -12.66 20.68
C LEU A 84 21.13 -12.97 19.33
N ARG A 85 20.97 -14.21 18.88
CA ARG A 85 21.23 -14.66 17.52
C ARG A 85 19.91 -15.10 16.87
N LEU A 86 19.88 -15.12 15.53
CA LEU A 86 18.68 -15.53 14.81
C LEU A 86 18.44 -17.05 14.88
N ASP A 87 19.48 -17.82 15.15
CA ASP A 87 19.44 -19.27 15.30
C ASP A 87 19.25 -19.73 16.75
N ASP A 88 19.16 -18.80 17.70
CA ASP A 88 18.85 -19.14 19.08
C ASP A 88 17.41 -19.71 19.16
N PRO A 89 17.21 -20.85 19.84
CA PRO A 89 15.88 -21.33 20.23
C PRO A 89 15.14 -20.27 21.05
N VAL A 90 13.87 -20.04 20.73
CA VAL A 90 13.07 -19.03 21.41
C VAL A 90 12.83 -19.37 22.89
N GLY A 91 12.87 -20.65 23.24
CA GLY A 91 12.77 -21.15 24.61
C GLY A 91 13.90 -20.67 25.54
N HIS A 92 15.01 -20.17 24.99
CA HIS A 92 16.05 -19.52 25.80
C HIS A 92 15.58 -18.19 26.42
N TYR A 93 14.54 -17.58 25.86
CA TYR A 93 14.06 -16.26 26.25
C TYR A 93 12.66 -16.27 26.85
N VAL A 94 11.82 -17.24 26.49
CA VAL A 94 10.41 -17.30 26.91
C VAL A 94 10.09 -18.70 27.41
N GLU A 95 9.67 -18.79 28.66
CA GLU A 95 9.26 -20.04 29.32
C GLU A 95 7.76 -20.33 29.09
N GLY A 96 7.32 -21.54 29.44
CA GLY A 96 5.90 -21.94 29.37
C GLY A 96 5.40 -22.27 27.97
N LEU A 97 6.30 -22.37 26.99
CA LEU A 97 6.01 -22.76 25.62
C LEU A 97 5.88 -24.29 25.48
N HIS A 98 5.17 -24.75 24.46
CA HIS A 98 5.27 -26.15 24.04
C HIS A 98 6.74 -26.47 23.65
N PRO A 99 7.29 -27.65 23.96
CA PRO A 99 8.70 -27.97 23.65
C PRO A 99 9.08 -27.71 22.18
N GLN A 100 8.23 -28.15 21.24
CA GLN A 100 8.48 -27.90 19.81
C GLN A 100 8.39 -26.41 19.41
N VAL A 101 7.66 -25.57 20.16
CA VAL A 101 7.64 -24.12 19.95
C VAL A 101 8.92 -23.51 20.52
N ALA A 102 9.32 -23.93 21.73
CA ALA A 102 10.56 -23.51 22.38
C ALA A 102 11.82 -23.78 21.53
N ASP A 103 11.82 -24.89 20.78
CA ASP A 103 12.90 -25.28 19.87
C ASP A 103 12.92 -24.49 18.55
N THR A 104 11.87 -23.71 18.23
CA THR A 104 11.89 -22.86 17.04
C THR A 104 12.84 -21.69 17.22
N THR A 105 13.54 -21.34 16.16
CA THR A 105 14.52 -20.24 16.20
C THR A 105 13.86 -18.88 16.00
N ILE A 106 14.49 -17.82 16.52
CA ILE A 106 14.06 -16.43 16.30
C ILE A 106 13.89 -16.11 14.80
N GLY A 107 14.82 -16.56 13.96
CA GLY A 107 14.79 -16.41 12.51
C GLY A 107 13.59 -17.10 11.87
N GLN A 108 13.27 -18.34 12.30
CA GLN A 108 12.08 -19.05 11.81
C GLN A 108 10.78 -18.32 12.16
N ILE A 109 10.69 -17.71 13.35
CA ILE A 109 9.50 -16.95 13.74
C ILE A 109 9.38 -15.68 12.90
N LEU A 110 10.47 -14.92 12.77
CA LEU A 110 10.55 -13.70 11.95
C LEU A 110 10.20 -13.96 10.48
N SER A 111 10.58 -15.12 9.94
CA SER A 111 10.32 -15.50 8.56
C SER A 111 9.04 -16.27 8.33
N HIS A 112 8.18 -16.41 9.34
CA HIS A 112 6.95 -17.21 9.28
C HIS A 112 7.18 -18.66 8.85
N SER A 113 8.24 -19.30 9.32
CA SER A 113 8.55 -20.71 9.07
C SER A 113 8.66 -21.53 10.35
N ALA A 114 8.26 -20.99 11.50
CA ALA A 114 8.19 -21.72 12.76
C ALA A 114 6.99 -22.70 12.83
N GLY A 115 6.11 -22.71 11.83
CA GLY A 115 4.95 -23.63 11.76
C GLY A 115 3.80 -23.29 12.72
N LEU A 116 3.90 -22.18 13.45
CA LEU A 116 2.93 -21.75 14.47
C LEU A 116 1.53 -21.51 13.90
N THR A 117 0.51 -21.69 14.76
CA THR A 117 -0.87 -21.32 14.46
C THR A 117 -0.95 -19.86 14.05
N ARG A 118 -1.89 -19.53 13.14
CA ARG A 118 -1.93 -18.20 12.54
C ARG A 118 -2.38 -17.14 13.55
N ASP A 119 -3.56 -17.32 14.10
CA ASP A 119 -4.32 -16.30 14.85
C ASP A 119 -4.77 -16.80 16.23
N GLY A 120 -4.28 -17.97 16.67
CA GLY A 120 -4.83 -18.71 17.82
C GLY A 120 -5.93 -19.70 17.39
N ALA A 121 -6.48 -20.44 18.35
CA ALA A 121 -7.55 -21.41 18.11
C ALA A 121 -8.89 -20.74 17.76
N ASP A 122 -9.13 -19.55 18.30
CA ASP A 122 -10.26 -18.68 17.99
C ASP A 122 -9.72 -17.34 17.47
N ALA A 123 -10.05 -17.01 16.22
CA ALA A 123 -9.58 -15.80 15.53
C ALA A 123 -10.57 -14.62 15.62
N GLY A 124 -11.59 -14.70 16.48
CA GLY A 124 -12.64 -13.69 16.62
C GLY A 124 -12.13 -12.26 16.92
N GLN A 125 -10.92 -12.11 17.45
CA GLN A 125 -10.29 -10.81 17.68
C GLN A 125 -10.00 -10.03 16.40
N PHE A 126 -9.88 -10.69 15.25
CA PHE A 126 -9.69 -10.05 13.95
C PHE A 126 -11.01 -9.70 13.25
N THR A 127 -12.13 -10.23 13.74
CA THR A 127 -13.50 -9.92 13.24
C THR A 127 -14.29 -9.04 14.21
N GLY A 128 -13.74 -8.74 15.39
CA GLY A 128 -14.41 -7.95 16.42
C GLY A 128 -15.41 -8.75 17.25
N GLN A 129 -15.35 -10.08 17.20
CA GLN A 129 -16.20 -10.98 17.98
C GLN A 129 -15.69 -11.20 19.41
N ARG A 130 -14.42 -10.88 19.69
CA ARG A 130 -13.83 -10.89 21.04
C ARG A 130 -12.64 -9.91 21.14
N PRO A 131 -12.17 -9.57 22.35
CA PRO A 131 -10.94 -8.80 22.53
C PRO A 131 -9.69 -9.54 22.02
N PHE A 132 -8.64 -8.79 21.68
CA PHE A 132 -7.33 -9.37 21.40
C PHE A 132 -6.71 -10.01 22.65
N LEU A 133 -5.88 -11.04 22.42
CA LEU A 133 -5.29 -11.86 23.46
C LEU A 133 -4.48 -11.04 24.48
N SER A 134 -4.75 -11.26 25.76
CA SER A 134 -3.85 -10.89 26.86
C SER A 134 -2.54 -11.70 26.78
N PRO A 135 -1.47 -11.28 27.50
CA PRO A 135 -0.23 -12.04 27.55
C PRO A 135 -0.43 -13.50 28.02
N ARG A 136 -1.33 -13.73 28.98
CA ARG A 136 -1.66 -15.07 29.48
C ARG A 136 -2.34 -15.92 28.40
N GLU A 137 -3.32 -15.37 27.69
CA GLU A 137 -4.02 -16.08 26.62
C GLU A 137 -3.05 -16.38 25.45
N LEU A 138 -2.18 -15.44 25.10
CA LEU A 138 -1.14 -15.69 24.09
C LEU A 138 -0.21 -16.83 24.51
N LEU A 139 0.23 -16.87 25.77
CA LEU A 139 1.08 -17.96 26.25
C LEU A 139 0.35 -19.32 26.19
N ALA A 140 -0.95 -19.36 26.51
CA ALA A 140 -1.75 -20.57 26.36
C ALA A 140 -1.84 -21.04 24.90
N GLU A 141 -1.98 -20.12 23.95
CA GLU A 141 -1.95 -20.41 22.51
C GLU A 141 -0.56 -20.86 22.00
N LEU A 142 0.51 -20.58 22.75
CA LEU A 142 1.88 -21.01 22.45
C LEU A 142 2.32 -22.26 23.22
N ALA A 143 1.49 -22.72 24.17
CA ALA A 143 1.66 -23.96 24.92
C ALA A 143 1.16 -25.20 24.15
N VAL A 144 0.62 -25.01 22.94
CA VAL A 144 0.23 -26.08 22.01
C VAL A 144 1.29 -26.30 20.92
N PRO A 145 1.39 -27.49 20.30
CA PRO A 145 2.39 -27.76 19.27
C PRO A 145 2.21 -26.87 18.03
N PRO A 146 3.29 -26.63 17.25
CA PRO A 146 3.18 -26.02 15.94
C PRO A 146 2.21 -26.80 15.04
N ALA A 147 1.40 -26.09 14.26
CA ALA A 147 0.41 -26.70 13.37
C ALA A 147 1.05 -27.44 12.17
N ILE A 148 2.32 -27.15 11.86
CA ILE A 148 3.16 -27.92 10.93
C ILE A 148 4.60 -27.94 11.46
N ALA A 149 5.40 -28.88 10.98
CA ALA A 149 6.82 -28.94 11.33
C ALA A 149 7.56 -27.62 10.95
N PRO A 150 8.38 -27.06 11.86
CA PRO A 150 9.19 -25.87 11.58
C PRO A 150 10.13 -26.08 10.38
N GLY A 151 10.36 -25.02 9.62
CA GLY A 151 11.27 -25.02 8.47
C GLY A 151 10.76 -25.76 7.22
N THR A 152 9.50 -26.16 7.16
CA THR A 152 8.96 -26.90 6.00
C THR A 152 8.34 -26.00 4.95
N ARG A 153 7.67 -24.92 5.35
CA ARG A 153 7.08 -23.92 4.44
C ARG A 153 6.81 -22.60 5.15
N LEU A 154 6.54 -21.57 4.35
CA LEU A 154 5.92 -20.34 4.84
C LEU A 154 4.52 -20.65 5.38
N LYS A 155 4.31 -20.30 6.65
CA LYS A 155 3.04 -20.30 7.36
C LYS A 155 2.96 -19.06 8.24
N TYR A 156 2.20 -18.09 7.75
CA TYR A 156 1.99 -16.81 8.43
C TYR A 156 1.42 -17.00 9.84
N SER A 157 1.98 -16.28 10.82
CA SER A 157 1.54 -16.32 12.21
C SER A 157 1.62 -14.95 12.89
N ASN A 158 0.46 -14.45 13.32
CA ASN A 158 0.35 -13.25 14.14
C ASN A 158 0.79 -13.53 15.59
N ILE A 159 0.40 -14.68 16.16
CA ILE A 159 0.81 -15.05 17.53
C ILE A 159 2.32 -15.26 17.63
N GLY A 160 2.99 -15.70 16.56
CA GLY A 160 4.46 -15.76 16.50
C GLY A 160 5.12 -14.39 16.63
N PHE A 161 4.53 -13.33 16.08
CA PHE A 161 5.03 -11.98 16.31
C PHE A 161 4.72 -11.48 17.73
N GLY A 162 3.59 -11.90 18.32
CA GLY A 162 3.34 -11.71 19.76
C GLY A 162 4.45 -12.32 20.62
N LEU A 163 4.89 -13.54 20.30
CA LEU A 163 6.03 -14.20 20.93
C LEU A 163 7.33 -13.40 20.78
N LEU A 164 7.61 -12.83 19.59
CA LEU A 164 8.77 -11.93 19.42
C LEU A 164 8.68 -10.67 20.29
N GLY A 165 7.47 -10.20 20.61
CA GLY A 165 7.25 -9.16 21.61
C GLY A 165 7.72 -9.58 23.00
N MET A 166 7.34 -10.77 23.45
CA MET A 166 7.78 -11.35 24.72
C MET A 166 9.31 -11.54 24.76
N VAL A 167 9.93 -11.96 23.64
CA VAL A 167 11.40 -12.05 23.53
C VAL A 167 12.05 -10.68 23.77
N ILE A 168 11.52 -9.62 23.15
CA ILE A 168 12.02 -8.26 23.38
C ILE A 168 11.91 -7.91 24.86
N GLU A 169 10.73 -8.08 25.46
CA GLU A 169 10.47 -7.73 26.87
C GLU A 169 11.39 -8.49 27.84
N ASN A 170 11.56 -9.80 27.63
CA ASN A 170 12.38 -10.63 28.51
C ASN A 170 13.87 -10.33 28.37
N ILE A 171 14.33 -9.97 27.17
CA ILE A 171 15.72 -9.55 26.97
C ILE A 171 15.94 -8.16 27.56
N THR A 172 15.05 -7.20 27.33
CA THR A 172 15.29 -5.79 27.68
C THR A 172 14.90 -5.46 29.11
N HIS A 173 14.04 -6.26 29.72
CA HIS A 173 13.33 -5.97 30.98
C HIS A 173 12.51 -4.67 30.92
N GLU A 174 12.06 -4.29 29.72
CA GLU A 174 11.21 -3.13 29.47
C GLU A 174 9.96 -3.56 28.71
N PRO A 175 8.80 -2.89 28.87
CA PRO A 175 7.62 -3.16 28.06
C PRO A 175 7.94 -3.01 26.56
N TYR A 176 7.37 -3.89 25.73
CA TYR A 176 7.60 -3.93 24.28
C TYR A 176 7.43 -2.54 23.65
N ARG A 177 6.34 -1.85 24.04
CA ARG A 177 5.99 -0.51 23.56
C ARG A 177 7.12 0.48 23.80
N THR A 178 7.61 0.55 25.04
CA THR A 178 8.65 1.48 25.47
C THR A 178 9.94 1.25 24.70
N TRP A 179 10.38 -0.01 24.57
CA TRP A 179 11.59 -0.35 23.84
C TRP A 179 11.49 0.07 22.36
N ILE A 180 10.40 -0.30 21.70
CA ILE A 180 10.20 -0.05 20.27
C ILE A 180 10.02 1.43 19.96
N GLU A 181 9.30 2.16 20.82
CA GLU A 181 9.12 3.61 20.65
C GLU A 181 10.49 4.30 20.68
N ARG A 182 11.33 4.01 21.69
CA ARG A 182 12.68 4.60 21.81
C ARG A 182 13.62 4.16 20.68
N GLU A 183 13.78 2.86 20.51
CA GLU A 183 14.87 2.28 19.70
C GLU A 183 14.58 2.30 18.21
N ILE A 184 13.29 2.35 17.83
CA ILE A 184 12.87 2.33 16.43
C ILE A 184 12.13 3.61 16.06
N VAL A 185 10.99 3.91 16.70
CA VAL A 185 10.10 5.00 16.26
C VAL A 185 10.78 6.37 16.37
N GLU A 186 11.29 6.70 17.55
CA GLU A 186 11.96 7.97 17.83
C GLU A 186 13.29 8.09 17.09
N THR A 187 14.08 7.01 17.08
CA THR A 187 15.40 6.96 16.41
C THR A 187 15.28 7.16 14.90
N VAL A 188 14.22 6.63 14.27
CA VAL A 188 13.91 6.87 12.84
C VAL A 188 13.34 8.28 12.61
N GLY A 189 12.76 8.90 13.65
CA GLY A 189 12.13 10.22 13.60
C GLY A 189 10.66 10.20 13.16
N LEU A 190 9.94 9.13 13.49
CA LEU A 190 8.55 8.89 13.10
C LEU A 190 7.56 9.54 14.09
N ARG A 191 7.45 10.87 14.01
CA ARG A 191 6.76 11.71 15.00
C ARG A 191 5.24 11.48 15.11
N GLU A 192 4.64 10.80 14.15
CA GLU A 192 3.20 10.53 14.11
C GLU A 192 2.90 9.02 14.09
N THR A 193 3.85 8.23 14.61
CA THR A 193 3.73 6.78 14.76
C THR A 193 3.73 6.40 16.23
N GLU A 194 2.82 5.50 16.62
CA GLU A 194 2.71 4.98 17.98
C GLU A 194 2.52 3.46 17.93
N ALA A 195 3.17 2.74 18.86
CA ALA A 195 3.17 1.28 18.83
C ALA A 195 1.90 0.65 19.43
N ALA A 196 0.99 1.40 20.07
CA ALA A 196 -0.24 0.85 20.66
C ALA A 196 -1.35 1.89 20.91
N THR A 197 -2.52 1.42 21.35
CA THR A 197 -3.62 2.25 21.89
C THR A 197 -3.75 2.16 23.42
N PRO A 198 -4.40 3.14 24.09
CA PRO A 198 -5.00 4.35 23.52
C PRO A 198 -3.94 5.32 22.99
N LEU A 199 -4.28 6.01 21.89
CA LEU A 199 -3.48 7.11 21.38
C LEU A 199 -3.61 8.32 22.30
N ALA A 200 -2.65 9.23 22.25
CA ALA A 200 -2.83 10.55 22.85
C ALA A 200 -4.13 11.22 22.32
N ARG A 201 -4.94 11.77 23.22
CA ARG A 201 -6.33 12.26 23.00
C ARG A 201 -6.53 13.35 21.92
N ALA A 202 -5.51 13.73 21.16
CA ALA A 202 -5.58 14.83 20.18
C ALA A 202 -5.14 14.46 18.75
N ALA A 203 -4.73 13.21 18.48
CA ALA A 203 -4.28 12.84 17.15
C ALA A 203 -5.45 12.56 16.18
N PRO A 204 -5.52 13.19 15.00
CA PRO A 204 -6.57 12.92 14.03
C PRO A 204 -6.43 11.48 13.50
N MET A 205 -7.47 10.66 13.68
CA MET A 205 -7.53 9.28 13.22
C MET A 205 -8.59 9.14 12.13
N ALA A 206 -8.26 8.48 11.02
CA ALA A 206 -9.28 8.11 10.06
C ALA A 206 -10.18 7.03 10.67
N GLY A 207 -11.49 7.21 10.61
CA GLY A 207 -12.44 6.15 10.96
C GLY A 207 -12.32 5.00 9.98
N GLY A 208 -12.25 3.77 10.49
CA GLY A 208 -12.28 2.57 9.66
C GLY A 208 -13.70 2.35 9.12
N HIS A 209 -13.85 1.61 8.02
CA HIS A 209 -15.18 1.32 7.47
C HIS A 209 -15.34 -0.16 7.11
N THR A 210 -16.55 -0.68 7.26
CA THR A 210 -16.91 -2.01 6.73
C THR A 210 -16.80 -2.04 5.20
N PRO A 211 -16.83 -3.23 4.58
CA PRO A 211 -17.15 -3.34 3.17
C PRO A 211 -18.47 -2.65 2.83
N LEU A 212 -18.67 -2.33 1.55
CA LEU A 212 -19.97 -1.86 1.07
C LEU A 212 -20.99 -2.98 1.29
N LEU A 213 -21.89 -2.79 2.25
CA LEU A 213 -22.91 -3.79 2.56
C LEU A 213 -23.93 -3.85 1.42
N PRO A 214 -24.63 -4.99 1.22
CA PRO A 214 -25.66 -5.13 0.18
C PRO A 214 -26.75 -4.05 0.20
N LEU A 215 -26.93 -3.36 1.33
CA LEU A 215 -27.85 -2.22 1.49
C LEU A 215 -27.29 -0.90 0.94
N GLY A 216 -26.15 -0.90 0.25
CA GLY A 216 -25.55 0.28 -0.37
C GLY A 216 -24.93 1.26 0.62
N ARG A 217 -24.61 0.83 1.85
CA ARG A 217 -23.99 1.66 2.88
C ARG A 217 -22.81 0.99 3.57
N ARG A 218 -21.90 1.79 4.11
CA ARG A 218 -20.78 1.36 4.95
C ARG A 218 -21.03 1.80 6.39
N LEU A 219 -20.55 1.02 7.34
CA LEU A 219 -20.57 1.38 8.77
C LEU A 219 -19.17 1.80 9.21
N VAL A 220 -19.10 2.72 10.18
CA VAL A 220 -17.84 3.14 10.78
C VAL A 220 -17.40 2.11 11.81
N VAL A 221 -16.14 1.69 11.70
CA VAL A 221 -15.44 0.81 12.64
C VAL A 221 -14.51 1.68 13.49
N PRO A 222 -14.57 1.60 14.84
CA PRO A 222 -13.68 2.34 15.71
C PRO A 222 -12.20 2.03 15.43
N GLY A 223 -11.38 3.08 15.34
CA GLY A 223 -9.95 2.98 15.04
C GLY A 223 -9.06 2.69 16.24
N ASP A 224 -9.60 2.58 17.45
CA ASP A 224 -8.89 2.63 18.72
C ASP A 224 -8.88 1.31 19.52
N ILE A 225 -9.40 0.22 18.93
CA ILE A 225 -9.44 -1.14 19.52
C ILE A 225 -8.04 -1.59 20.01
N PRO A 226 -7.82 -1.89 21.30
CA PRO A 226 -6.53 -2.38 21.81
C PRO A 226 -6.14 -3.78 21.31
N GLN A 227 -4.88 -3.95 20.90
CA GLN A 227 -4.34 -5.23 20.37
C GLN A 227 -3.63 -6.07 21.44
N HIS A 228 -3.41 -5.54 22.64
CA HIS A 228 -2.80 -6.27 23.77
C HIS A 228 -1.52 -7.02 23.36
N ALA A 229 -1.42 -8.33 23.61
CA ALA A 229 -0.23 -9.13 23.30
C ALA A 229 0.03 -9.31 21.79
N ILE A 230 -0.93 -8.92 20.94
CA ILE A 230 -0.80 -8.94 19.46
C ILE A 230 -0.28 -7.60 18.91
N THR A 231 0.04 -6.65 19.79
CA THR A 231 0.64 -5.36 19.43
C THR A 231 1.87 -5.48 18.50
N PRO A 232 2.84 -6.37 18.74
CA PRO A 232 3.99 -6.56 17.83
C PRO A 232 3.59 -7.00 16.40
N ALA A 233 2.42 -7.61 16.24
CA ALA A 233 1.93 -8.13 14.98
C ALA A 233 0.99 -7.15 14.25
N GLY A 234 0.29 -6.25 14.97
CA GLY A 234 -0.77 -5.44 14.39
C GLY A 234 -1.16 -4.15 15.12
N GLY A 235 -0.45 -3.76 16.18
CA GLY A 235 -0.87 -2.68 17.08
C GLY A 235 -0.58 -1.25 16.61
N PHE A 236 0.27 -1.06 15.61
CA PHE A 236 0.79 0.26 15.29
C PHE A 236 -0.25 1.15 14.61
N VAL A 237 -0.17 2.43 14.96
CA VAL A 237 -0.85 3.53 14.30
C VAL A 237 0.21 4.44 13.69
N SER A 238 -0.01 4.91 12.46
CA SER A 238 0.93 5.78 11.76
C SER A 238 0.26 6.62 10.68
N THR A 239 1.00 7.57 10.13
CA THR A 239 0.69 8.27 8.87
C THR A 239 1.38 7.59 7.69
N ALA A 240 0.93 7.86 6.46
CA ALA A 240 1.55 7.29 5.26
C ALA A 240 3.02 7.75 5.10
N ALA A 241 3.30 9.03 5.41
CA ALA A 241 4.66 9.56 5.37
C ALA A 241 5.61 8.85 6.34
N ASP A 242 5.19 8.55 7.57
CA ASP A 242 6.06 7.87 8.54
C ASP A 242 6.33 6.41 8.15
N VAL A 243 5.33 5.68 7.66
CA VAL A 243 5.57 4.35 7.09
C VAL A 243 6.56 4.45 5.92
N ALA A 244 6.41 5.45 5.04
CA ALA A 244 7.31 5.61 3.90
C ALA A 244 8.75 5.92 4.35
N ARG A 245 8.93 6.73 5.40
CA ARG A 245 10.24 7.01 6.00
C ARG A 245 10.89 5.75 6.58
N PHE A 246 10.12 4.96 7.34
CA PHE A 246 10.61 3.69 7.90
C PHE A 246 11.12 2.75 6.81
N PHE A 247 10.30 2.45 5.80
CA PHE A 247 10.70 1.54 4.72
C PHE A 247 11.81 2.11 3.83
N ALA A 248 11.87 3.45 3.65
CA ALA A 248 12.98 4.06 2.92
C ALA A 248 14.33 3.90 3.65
N GLN A 249 14.36 3.85 4.99
CA GLN A 249 15.59 3.56 5.73
C GLN A 249 16.07 2.11 5.55
N LEU A 250 15.22 1.19 5.11
CA LEU A 250 15.61 -0.19 4.80
C LEU A 250 16.22 -0.33 3.40
N SER A 251 16.10 0.70 2.55
CA SER A 251 16.73 0.76 1.22
C SER A 251 18.21 0.37 1.30
N PRO A 252 18.74 -0.46 0.38
CA PRO A 252 20.18 -0.69 0.28
C PRO A 252 20.99 0.60 0.12
N GLN A 253 20.39 1.63 -0.51
CA GLN A 253 21.04 2.93 -0.76
C GLN A 253 20.85 3.94 0.39
N ALA A 254 20.11 3.58 1.45
CA ALA A 254 19.90 4.47 2.59
C ALA A 254 21.25 4.85 3.25
N LYS A 255 21.51 6.16 3.31
CA LYS A 255 22.69 6.74 3.97
C LYS A 255 22.55 6.75 5.49
N ASN A 256 21.34 7.04 5.97
CA ASN A 256 20.98 7.03 7.38
C ASN A 256 19.93 5.96 7.60
N SER A 257 20.17 5.05 8.54
CA SER A 257 19.24 3.99 8.90
C SER A 257 19.39 3.62 10.36
N VAL A 258 18.27 3.27 11.01
CA VAL A 258 18.25 2.68 12.36
C VAL A 258 18.97 1.33 12.43
N LEU A 259 19.09 0.64 11.30
CA LEU A 259 19.76 -0.65 11.17
C LEU A 259 21.05 -0.56 10.32
N SER A 260 22.03 -1.38 10.69
CA SER A 260 23.23 -1.58 9.90
C SER A 260 22.92 -2.10 8.49
N PRO A 261 23.80 -1.86 7.49
CA PRO A 261 23.63 -2.43 6.16
C PRO A 261 23.46 -3.96 6.15
N ALA A 262 24.13 -4.67 7.07
CA ALA A 262 24.02 -6.13 7.18
C ALA A 262 22.62 -6.54 7.65
N SER A 263 22.09 -5.91 8.70
CA SER A 263 20.74 -6.19 9.21
C SER A 263 19.65 -5.88 8.18
N ARG A 264 19.79 -4.79 7.42
CA ARG A 264 18.85 -4.45 6.34
C ARG A 264 18.82 -5.50 5.24
N ARG A 265 20.01 -5.96 4.79
CA ARG A 265 20.11 -7.04 3.80
C ARG A 265 19.49 -8.32 4.30
N GLU A 266 19.71 -8.67 5.56
CA GLU A 266 19.12 -9.88 6.15
C GLU A 266 17.59 -9.78 6.23
N MET A 267 17.05 -8.65 6.69
CA MET A 267 15.59 -8.46 6.76
C MET A 267 14.90 -8.57 5.41
N THR A 268 15.53 -8.03 4.36
CA THR A 268 14.95 -7.95 3.02
C THR A 268 15.29 -9.14 2.13
N ARG A 269 16.12 -10.07 2.60
CA ARG A 269 16.46 -11.30 1.88
C ARG A 269 15.20 -12.13 1.64
N ARG A 270 15.06 -12.69 0.44
CA ARG A 270 14.00 -13.66 0.12
C ARG A 270 14.33 -14.99 0.80
N HIS A 271 13.72 -15.27 1.95
CA HIS A 271 13.92 -16.53 2.69
C HIS A 271 12.95 -17.60 2.21
N TRP A 272 11.67 -17.26 2.07
CA TRP A 272 10.62 -18.19 1.70
C TRP A 272 9.85 -17.71 0.48
N ARG A 273 9.74 -18.56 -0.53
CA ARG A 273 8.79 -18.40 -1.63
C ARG A 273 7.39 -18.81 -1.16
N ASN A 274 6.35 -18.16 -1.68
CA ASN A 274 4.96 -18.58 -1.50
C ASN A 274 4.50 -19.33 -2.77
N PRO A 275 4.69 -20.67 -2.85
CA PRO A 275 4.50 -21.41 -4.09
C PRO A 275 3.04 -21.49 -4.53
N ASP A 276 2.09 -21.35 -3.59
CA ASP A 276 0.65 -21.49 -3.84
C ASP A 276 0.00 -20.15 -4.24
N SER A 277 0.77 -19.07 -4.38
CA SER A 277 0.27 -17.76 -4.79
C SER A 277 0.36 -17.59 -6.31
N THR A 278 -0.72 -17.14 -6.94
CA THR A 278 -0.76 -16.82 -8.38
C THR A 278 0.15 -15.66 -8.75
N VAL A 279 0.39 -14.74 -7.82
CA VAL A 279 1.37 -13.67 -7.96
C VAL A 279 2.61 -14.07 -7.18
N GLU A 280 3.73 -14.20 -7.88
CA GLU A 280 4.97 -14.58 -7.23
C GLU A 280 5.36 -13.59 -6.12
N ASN A 281 5.49 -14.12 -4.90
CA ASN A 281 5.92 -13.36 -3.74
C ASN A 281 6.76 -14.19 -2.78
N TYR A 282 7.50 -13.46 -1.96
CA TYR A 282 8.46 -13.98 -1.01
C TYR A 282 8.31 -13.30 0.34
N TYR A 283 8.82 -13.94 1.38
CA TYR A 283 8.91 -13.38 2.72
C TYR A 283 10.34 -13.49 3.25
N GLY A 284 10.79 -12.41 3.89
CA GLY A 284 12.06 -12.30 4.60
C GLY A 284 11.83 -12.23 6.11
N LEU A 285 12.62 -11.44 6.84
CA LEU A 285 12.41 -11.27 8.29
C LEU A 285 11.47 -10.09 8.54
N GLY A 286 10.17 -10.37 8.69
CA GLY A 286 9.13 -9.35 8.86
C GLY A 286 8.91 -8.47 7.62
N ILE A 287 9.31 -8.93 6.43
CA ILE A 287 9.27 -8.18 5.17
C ILE A 287 8.69 -9.07 4.06
N MET A 288 7.76 -8.51 3.28
CA MET A 288 7.30 -9.10 2.03
C MET A 288 8.16 -8.60 0.87
N SER A 289 8.31 -9.41 -0.18
CA SER A 289 8.94 -8.96 -1.43
C SER A 289 8.37 -9.69 -2.64
N GLY A 290 8.65 -9.16 -3.83
CA GLY A 290 8.24 -9.74 -5.09
C GLY A 290 8.78 -8.90 -6.25
N SER A 291 8.16 -9.08 -7.42
CA SER A 291 8.51 -8.34 -8.62
C SER A 291 7.23 -7.93 -9.35
N LEU A 292 7.15 -6.69 -9.84
CA LEU A 292 6.05 -6.19 -10.64
C LEU A 292 6.57 -5.19 -11.68
N ALA A 293 6.05 -5.25 -12.90
CA ALA A 293 6.44 -4.35 -14.00
C ALA A 293 7.96 -4.34 -14.30
N GLY A 294 8.66 -5.44 -14.01
CA GLY A 294 10.11 -5.57 -14.15
C GLY A 294 10.92 -4.86 -13.05
N TRP A 295 10.28 -4.48 -11.95
CA TRP A 295 10.93 -3.97 -10.74
C TRP A 295 10.75 -4.93 -9.58
N ASP A 296 11.84 -5.23 -8.89
CA ASP A 296 11.79 -5.83 -7.57
C ASP A 296 11.28 -4.81 -6.55
N TRP A 297 10.47 -5.28 -5.63
CA TRP A 297 10.00 -4.50 -4.50
C TRP A 297 10.14 -5.30 -3.20
N PHE A 298 10.34 -4.58 -2.10
CA PHE A 298 10.12 -5.11 -0.76
C PHE A 298 9.23 -4.15 0.04
N GLY A 299 8.56 -4.64 1.06
CA GLY A 299 7.62 -3.83 1.84
C GLY A 299 6.83 -4.69 2.82
N HIS A 300 5.61 -4.27 3.11
CA HIS A 300 4.63 -5.09 3.80
C HIS A 300 3.22 -4.67 3.39
N SER A 301 2.23 -5.45 3.82
CA SER A 301 0.83 -5.07 3.76
C SER A 301 0.19 -5.18 5.14
N GLY A 302 -1.06 -4.78 5.27
CA GLY A 302 -1.79 -5.00 6.50
C GLY A 302 -3.28 -4.96 6.28
N GLY A 303 -3.99 -5.80 7.02
CA GLY A 303 -5.43 -5.73 7.19
C GLY A 303 -5.78 -5.76 8.66
N LEU A 304 -6.66 -4.85 9.07
CA LEU A 304 -7.37 -4.87 10.34
C LEU A 304 -8.82 -4.44 10.08
N GLN A 305 -9.68 -4.52 11.09
CA GLN A 305 -11.06 -4.09 10.96
C GLN A 305 -11.14 -2.64 10.50
N GLY A 306 -11.64 -2.42 9.29
CA GLY A 306 -11.81 -1.11 8.71
C GLY A 306 -10.57 -0.50 8.03
N TYR A 307 -9.45 -1.22 7.92
CA TYR A 307 -8.21 -0.68 7.34
C TYR A 307 -7.47 -1.69 6.48
N ILE A 308 -7.02 -1.23 5.32
CA ILE A 308 -6.10 -1.97 4.44
C ILE A 308 -4.91 -1.07 4.11
N SER A 309 -3.71 -1.61 4.19
CA SER A 309 -2.47 -0.88 3.95
C SER A 309 -1.52 -1.67 3.05
N ARG A 310 -0.72 -0.95 2.26
CA ARG A 310 0.28 -1.53 1.37
C ARG A 310 1.48 -0.59 1.21
N THR A 311 2.67 -1.16 1.29
CA THR A 311 3.93 -0.44 1.05
C THR A 311 4.78 -1.21 0.04
N ALA A 312 5.44 -0.48 -0.85
CA ALA A 312 6.51 -0.99 -1.70
C ALA A 312 7.67 0.00 -1.75
N MET A 313 8.86 -0.46 -1.39
CA MET A 313 10.14 0.16 -1.67
C MET A 313 10.76 -0.51 -2.89
N ILE A 314 11.24 0.29 -3.84
CA ILE A 314 11.75 -0.12 -5.14
C ILE A 314 13.26 0.19 -5.19
N PRO A 315 14.14 -0.80 -4.96
CA PRO A 315 15.59 -0.55 -4.89
C PRO A 315 16.20 0.02 -6.16
N ALA A 316 15.61 -0.27 -7.33
CA ALA A 316 16.15 0.17 -8.61
C ALA A 316 16.10 1.70 -8.81
N CYS A 317 15.19 2.40 -8.13
CA CYS A 317 15.01 3.85 -8.24
C CYS A 317 14.86 4.55 -6.88
N ASP A 318 15.14 3.85 -5.78
CA ASP A 318 15.06 4.35 -4.40
C ASP A 318 13.75 5.10 -4.07
N LEU A 319 12.64 4.56 -4.58
CA LEU A 319 11.28 5.06 -4.34
C LEU A 319 10.57 4.18 -3.31
N THR A 320 9.92 4.79 -2.33
CA THR A 320 9.01 4.11 -1.40
C THR A 320 7.62 4.68 -1.56
N ILE A 321 6.64 3.82 -1.83
CA ILE A 321 5.24 4.19 -2.01
C ILE A 321 4.44 3.50 -0.91
N VAL A 322 3.61 4.27 -0.23
CA VAL A 322 2.68 3.78 0.79
C VAL A 322 1.27 4.18 0.40
N VAL A 323 0.35 3.23 0.49
CA VAL A 323 -1.09 3.44 0.31
C VAL A 323 -1.82 2.93 1.56
N LEU A 324 -2.55 3.82 2.22
CA LEU A 324 -3.40 3.50 3.37
C LEU A 324 -4.86 3.76 2.99
N SER A 325 -5.73 2.77 3.21
CA SER A 325 -7.17 2.83 2.90
C SER A 325 -7.98 2.53 4.15
N ASN A 326 -9.05 3.30 4.39
CA ASN A 326 -9.88 3.20 5.59
C ASN A 326 -11.17 2.41 5.33
N ALA A 327 -11.04 1.26 4.65
CA ALA A 327 -12.11 0.27 4.54
C ALA A 327 -11.54 -1.16 4.57
N SER A 328 -12.29 -2.12 5.13
CA SER A 328 -11.90 -3.54 5.17
C SER A 328 -11.79 -4.18 3.77
N ASP A 329 -12.52 -3.66 2.79
CA ASP A 329 -12.45 -4.02 1.36
C ASP A 329 -11.60 -3.00 0.57
N GLY A 330 -10.69 -2.29 1.25
CA GLY A 330 -9.86 -1.24 0.66
C GLY A 330 -8.93 -1.74 -0.45
N TRP A 331 -8.75 -0.94 -1.49
CA TRP A 331 -8.04 -1.32 -2.71
C TRP A 331 -6.54 -1.01 -2.69
N ALA A 332 -5.91 -0.89 -1.51
CA ALA A 332 -4.53 -0.42 -1.39
C ALA A 332 -3.52 -1.25 -2.20
N TRP A 333 -3.73 -2.57 -2.30
CA TRP A 333 -2.93 -3.46 -3.15
C TRP A 333 -3.03 -3.09 -4.62
N PHE A 334 -4.25 -3.03 -5.14
CA PHE A 334 -4.53 -2.71 -6.54
C PHE A 334 -4.02 -1.31 -6.91
N TRP A 335 -4.21 -0.33 -6.03
CA TRP A 335 -3.74 1.04 -6.26
C TRP A 335 -2.22 1.15 -6.25
N LEU A 336 -1.53 0.43 -5.37
CA LEU A 336 -0.08 0.42 -5.37
C LEU A 336 0.49 -0.29 -6.61
N ASP A 337 -0.11 -1.39 -7.05
CA ASP A 337 0.30 -2.07 -8.28
C ASP A 337 0.10 -1.17 -9.51
N GLY A 338 -1.03 -0.46 -9.58
CA GLY A 338 -1.26 0.57 -10.60
C GLY A 338 -0.25 1.71 -10.56
N ALA A 339 0.13 2.16 -9.36
CA ALA A 339 1.20 3.15 -9.19
C ALA A 339 2.53 2.67 -9.77
N LEU A 340 2.90 1.40 -9.53
CA LEU A 340 4.12 0.81 -10.08
C LEU A 340 4.09 0.75 -11.61
N HIS A 341 2.97 0.36 -12.22
CA HIS A 341 2.82 0.39 -13.67
C HIS A 341 2.93 1.80 -14.25
N ILE A 342 2.30 2.80 -13.62
CA ILE A 342 2.40 4.21 -14.02
C ILE A 342 3.86 4.70 -13.94
N LEU A 343 4.50 4.52 -12.79
CA LEU A 343 5.89 4.95 -12.58
C LEU A 343 6.84 4.25 -13.56
N ARG A 344 6.63 2.96 -13.84
CA ARG A 344 7.42 2.21 -14.82
C ARG A 344 7.25 2.77 -16.23
N ALA A 345 6.03 3.14 -16.62
CA ALA A 345 5.77 3.73 -17.93
C ALA A 345 6.51 5.06 -18.11
N PHE A 346 6.49 5.93 -17.09
CA PHE A 346 7.25 7.19 -17.12
C PHE A 346 8.76 6.99 -17.03
N ALA A 347 9.24 6.02 -16.25
CA ALA A 347 10.66 5.68 -16.19
C ALA A 347 11.19 5.17 -17.54
N LYS A 348 10.36 4.43 -18.30
CA LYS A 348 10.69 3.94 -19.64
C LYS A 348 10.67 5.05 -20.69
N ASN A 349 9.63 5.88 -20.69
CA ASN A 349 9.37 6.85 -21.77
C ASN A 349 9.92 8.26 -21.49
N GLY A 350 10.24 8.58 -20.24
CA GLY A 350 10.75 9.87 -19.81
C GLY A 350 9.68 10.95 -19.58
N ALA A 351 10.13 12.10 -19.08
CA ALA A 351 9.29 13.26 -18.85
C ALA A 351 8.73 13.83 -20.16
N PRO A 352 7.50 14.40 -20.17
CA PRO A 352 6.93 14.96 -21.37
C PRO A 352 7.71 16.18 -21.88
N THR A 353 7.99 16.19 -23.18
CA THR A 353 8.59 17.34 -23.85
C THR A 353 7.58 18.48 -24.05
N ARG A 354 8.08 19.70 -24.30
CA ARG A 354 7.24 20.87 -24.59
C ARG A 354 6.27 20.67 -25.75
N ARG A 355 6.64 19.85 -26.74
CA ARG A 355 5.81 19.54 -27.93
C ARG A 355 4.52 18.82 -27.58
N VAL A 356 4.58 17.90 -26.60
CA VAL A 356 3.45 17.02 -26.28
C VAL A 356 2.72 17.40 -24.99
N ARG A 357 3.32 18.21 -24.12
CA ARG A 357 2.75 18.51 -22.78
C ARG A 357 1.31 19.06 -22.80
N ASP A 358 0.96 19.84 -23.83
CA ASP A 358 -0.39 20.42 -23.99
C ASP A 358 -1.46 19.39 -24.42
N TRP A 359 -1.06 18.16 -24.74
CA TRP A 359 -1.97 17.07 -25.09
C TRP A 359 -2.55 16.35 -23.86
N THR A 360 -2.11 16.70 -22.66
CA THR A 360 -2.61 16.08 -21.43
C THR A 360 -4.11 16.33 -21.20
N GLY A 361 -4.86 15.32 -20.80
CA GLY A 361 -6.25 15.50 -20.36
C GLY A 361 -7.06 14.21 -20.31
N ARG A 362 -8.11 14.23 -19.50
CA ARG A 362 -9.13 13.17 -19.44
C ARG A 362 -10.32 13.54 -20.31
N TRP A 363 -10.69 12.62 -21.18
CA TRP A 363 -11.76 12.75 -22.16
C TRP A 363 -12.72 11.57 -22.05
N TRP A 364 -13.93 11.75 -22.55
CA TRP A 364 -15.02 10.80 -22.33
C TRP A 364 -15.76 10.47 -23.62
N THR A 365 -16.21 9.23 -23.68
CA THR A 365 -17.28 8.74 -24.56
C THR A 365 -18.38 8.15 -23.69
N ALA A 366 -19.49 7.71 -24.29
CA ALA A 366 -20.52 6.99 -23.55
C ALA A 366 -20.01 5.64 -22.98
N SER A 367 -18.92 5.10 -23.53
CA SER A 367 -18.28 3.87 -23.08
C SER A 367 -17.31 4.07 -21.91
N GLY A 368 -17.02 5.33 -21.54
CA GLY A 368 -16.17 5.65 -20.38
C GLY A 368 -15.10 6.69 -20.65
N ALA A 369 -14.18 6.80 -19.69
CA ALA A 369 -13.09 7.76 -19.68
C ALA A 369 -11.83 7.24 -20.39
N THR A 370 -11.06 8.17 -20.95
CA THR A 370 -9.78 7.94 -21.62
C THR A 370 -8.85 9.10 -21.28
N ASP A 371 -7.63 8.78 -20.86
CA ASP A 371 -6.61 9.76 -20.54
C ASP A 371 -5.61 9.89 -21.70
N LEU A 372 -5.31 11.11 -22.10
CA LEU A 372 -4.14 11.41 -22.92
C LEU A 372 -3.00 11.79 -21.99
N VAL A 373 -1.92 11.00 -22.01
CA VAL A 373 -0.80 11.11 -21.07
C VAL A 373 0.50 11.32 -21.83
N PRO A 374 0.99 12.57 -21.91
CA PRO A 374 2.26 12.86 -22.55
C PRO A 374 3.45 12.21 -21.81
N MET A 375 4.30 11.48 -22.54
CA MET A 375 5.55 10.91 -22.03
C MET A 375 6.63 10.99 -23.12
N GLY A 376 7.81 11.49 -22.79
CA GLY A 376 8.85 11.76 -23.78
C GLY A 376 8.34 12.64 -24.93
N ASN A 377 8.38 12.12 -26.16
CA ASN A 377 7.90 12.78 -27.38
C ASN A 377 6.58 12.18 -27.93
N ARG A 378 5.92 11.30 -27.17
CA ARG A 378 4.64 10.67 -27.52
C ARG A 378 3.54 11.09 -26.55
N VAL A 379 2.30 10.76 -26.92
CA VAL A 379 1.14 10.82 -26.01
C VAL A 379 0.57 9.42 -25.93
N LEU A 380 0.60 8.81 -24.75
CA LEU A 380 -0.01 7.51 -24.50
C LEU A 380 -1.51 7.70 -24.22
N VAL A 381 -2.31 6.79 -24.73
CA VAL A 381 -3.75 6.71 -24.44
C VAL A 381 -3.93 5.73 -23.29
N GLY A 382 -4.24 6.26 -22.11
CA GLY A 382 -4.47 5.48 -20.89
C GLY A 382 -5.95 5.24 -20.61
N SER A 383 -6.26 4.08 -20.02
CA SER A 383 -7.59 3.76 -19.51
C SER A 383 -7.63 3.95 -17.99
N PRO A 384 -8.22 5.04 -17.46
CA PRO A 384 -8.22 5.29 -16.02
C PRO A 384 -9.06 4.29 -15.22
N VAL A 385 -9.89 3.47 -15.87
CA VAL A 385 -10.69 2.42 -15.23
C VAL A 385 -9.84 1.20 -14.85
N MET A 386 -8.78 0.93 -15.62
CA MET A 386 -7.95 -0.26 -15.41
C MET A 386 -6.93 -0.08 -14.29
N GLY A 387 -6.54 -1.20 -13.67
CA GLY A 387 -5.47 -1.26 -12.67
C GLY A 387 -4.12 -0.87 -13.21
N ASN A 388 -3.79 -1.37 -14.41
CA ASN A 388 -2.71 -0.83 -15.22
C ASN A 388 -3.31 0.07 -16.30
N PRO A 389 -3.28 1.40 -16.16
CA PRO A 389 -3.89 2.31 -17.14
C PRO A 389 -3.21 2.28 -18.50
N PHE A 390 -1.99 1.72 -18.60
CA PHE A 390 -1.23 1.64 -19.85
C PHE A 390 -1.10 0.21 -20.39
N MET A 391 -1.97 -0.71 -19.95
CA MET A 391 -2.08 -2.03 -20.55
C MET A 391 -2.42 -1.87 -22.04
N ASP A 392 -1.55 -2.38 -22.92
CA ASP A 392 -1.67 -2.28 -24.38
C ASP A 392 -1.91 -0.86 -24.91
N ALA A 393 -1.31 0.14 -24.26
CA ALA A 393 -1.58 1.55 -24.55
C ALA A 393 -1.31 1.91 -26.01
N THR A 394 -2.27 2.65 -26.60
CA THR A 394 -2.08 3.29 -27.90
C THR A 394 -1.13 4.47 -27.77
N GLU A 395 -0.22 4.66 -28.72
CA GLU A 395 0.70 5.80 -28.76
C GLU A 395 0.42 6.73 -29.93
N ILE A 396 0.40 8.03 -29.64
CA ILE A 396 0.16 9.10 -30.60
C ILE A 396 1.46 9.86 -30.85
N GLU A 397 1.81 9.96 -32.13
CA GLU A 397 2.78 10.92 -32.64
C GLU A 397 2.10 12.25 -32.89
N VAL A 398 2.53 13.31 -32.20
CA VAL A 398 2.02 14.66 -32.41
C VAL A 398 2.66 15.25 -33.67
N THR A 399 1.89 15.44 -34.74
CA THR A 399 2.36 15.94 -36.04
C THR A 399 2.17 17.45 -36.21
N GLY A 400 1.34 18.08 -35.37
CA GLY A 400 1.11 19.52 -35.36
C GLY A 400 0.51 19.96 -34.02
N ARG A 401 0.14 21.26 -33.91
CA ARG A 401 -0.44 21.78 -32.66
C ARG A 401 -1.66 20.97 -32.23
N ASP A 402 -2.56 20.66 -33.15
CA ASP A 402 -3.82 19.98 -32.88
C ASP A 402 -4.03 18.73 -33.75
N THR A 403 -2.95 18.21 -34.35
CA THR A 403 -2.97 17.02 -35.20
C THR A 403 -1.92 16.00 -34.76
N GLY A 404 -2.22 14.73 -34.92
CA GLY A 404 -1.34 13.61 -34.65
C GLY A 404 -1.76 12.34 -35.40
N ARG A 405 -1.00 11.27 -35.22
CA ARG A 405 -1.26 9.95 -35.82
C ARG A 405 -0.99 8.86 -34.81
N ILE A 406 -1.82 7.81 -34.82
CA ILE A 406 -1.59 6.62 -34.01
C ILE A 406 -0.43 5.81 -34.62
N VAL A 407 0.65 5.64 -33.86
CA VAL A 407 1.88 4.96 -34.31
C VAL A 407 2.16 3.64 -33.60
N GLN A 408 1.38 3.33 -32.56
CA GLN A 408 1.38 2.03 -31.89
C GLN A 408 -0.02 1.76 -31.34
N ALA A 409 -0.55 0.56 -31.56
CA ALA A 409 -1.81 0.10 -31.00
C ALA A 409 -1.92 -1.43 -31.14
N ALA A 410 -2.78 -2.08 -30.35
CA ALA A 410 -3.13 -3.48 -30.55
C ALA A 410 -3.84 -3.71 -31.90
N GLY A 411 -3.87 -4.95 -32.40
CA GLY A 411 -4.45 -5.27 -33.72
C GLY A 411 -5.94 -4.95 -33.87
N TYR A 412 -6.68 -4.89 -32.76
CA TYR A 412 -8.10 -4.49 -32.73
C TYR A 412 -8.31 -2.97 -32.59
N ALA A 413 -7.24 -2.19 -32.49
CA ALA A 413 -7.28 -0.74 -32.33
C ALA A 413 -6.98 -0.02 -33.66
N SER A 414 -7.07 1.31 -33.65
CA SER A 414 -7.05 2.16 -34.85
C SER A 414 -5.64 2.53 -35.33
N TYR A 415 -4.72 1.55 -35.43
CA TYR A 415 -3.34 1.79 -35.86
C TYR A 415 -3.27 2.58 -37.18
N GLY A 416 -2.37 3.57 -37.27
CA GLY A 416 -2.16 4.40 -38.46
C GLY A 416 -3.20 5.51 -38.68
N GLN A 417 -4.29 5.54 -37.91
CA GLN A 417 -5.35 6.54 -38.09
C GLN A 417 -5.00 7.89 -37.46
N ALA A 418 -5.66 8.95 -37.96
CA ALA A 418 -5.41 10.32 -37.53
C ALA A 418 -5.99 10.61 -36.13
N VAL A 419 -5.35 11.53 -35.42
CA VAL A 419 -5.84 12.13 -34.18
C VAL A 419 -5.93 13.64 -34.37
N ARG A 420 -7.04 14.26 -34.00
CA ARG A 420 -7.21 15.71 -34.10
C ARG A 420 -7.89 16.31 -32.88
N ARG A 421 -7.57 17.56 -32.57
CA ARG A 421 -8.16 18.31 -31.45
C ARG A 421 -8.87 19.54 -31.99
N SER A 422 -10.01 19.89 -31.41
CA SER A 422 -10.72 21.12 -31.73
C SER A 422 -10.67 22.05 -30.52
N ARG A 423 -10.46 23.35 -30.77
CA ARG A 423 -10.38 24.38 -29.74
C ARG A 423 -11.55 25.34 -29.80
N SER A 424 -11.94 25.88 -28.66
CA SER A 424 -12.82 27.04 -28.60
C SER A 424 -12.11 28.28 -29.15
N LYS A 425 -12.85 29.36 -29.39
CA LYS A 425 -12.29 30.69 -29.73
C LYS A 425 -11.27 31.18 -28.69
N ALA A 426 -11.42 30.78 -27.42
CA ALA A 426 -10.50 31.09 -26.34
C ALA A 426 -9.26 30.16 -26.26
N GLY A 427 -9.06 29.27 -27.25
CA GLY A 427 -7.88 28.41 -27.35
C GLY A 427 -7.90 27.15 -26.47
N LYS A 428 -8.98 26.91 -25.71
CA LYS A 428 -9.14 25.70 -24.89
C LYS A 428 -9.55 24.53 -25.79
N VAL A 429 -8.90 23.36 -25.64
CA VAL A 429 -9.36 22.14 -26.32
C VAL A 429 -10.73 21.75 -25.76
N ILE A 430 -11.71 21.60 -26.66
CA ILE A 430 -13.10 21.25 -26.31
C ILE A 430 -13.47 19.84 -26.77
N GLU A 431 -12.67 19.25 -27.65
CA GLU A 431 -12.96 17.97 -28.27
C GLU A 431 -11.68 17.34 -28.79
N VAL A 432 -11.60 16.01 -28.69
CA VAL A 432 -10.55 15.19 -29.29
C VAL A 432 -11.22 14.14 -30.16
N TRP A 433 -10.71 13.96 -31.37
CA TRP A 433 -11.01 12.81 -32.20
C TRP A 433 -9.82 11.88 -32.15
N LEU A 434 -10.00 10.72 -31.53
CA LEU A 434 -9.05 9.62 -31.57
C LEU A 434 -9.55 8.66 -32.65
N ALA A 435 -8.91 8.67 -33.82
CA ALA A 435 -9.44 7.98 -34.98
C ALA A 435 -10.89 8.42 -35.28
N GLY A 436 -11.81 7.49 -35.44
CA GLY A 436 -13.24 7.76 -35.63
C GLY A 436 -14.00 8.15 -34.36
N SER A 437 -13.40 8.00 -33.18
CA SER A 437 -14.09 8.24 -31.90
C SER A 437 -13.99 9.70 -31.46
N LYS A 438 -15.14 10.32 -31.19
CA LYS A 438 -15.25 11.69 -30.69
C LYS A 438 -15.30 11.71 -29.16
N LEU A 439 -14.24 12.19 -28.52
CA LEU A 439 -14.12 12.33 -27.08
C LEU A 439 -14.38 13.78 -26.66
N ARG A 440 -15.15 13.95 -25.58
CA ARG A 440 -15.59 15.24 -25.04
C ARG A 440 -15.35 15.32 -23.52
N PRO A 441 -15.42 16.51 -22.90
CA PRO A 441 -15.38 16.64 -21.45
C PRO A 441 -16.51 15.86 -20.75
N GLU A 442 -16.24 15.34 -19.55
CA GLU A 442 -17.17 14.51 -18.74
C GLU A 442 -18.59 15.08 -18.69
N LYS A 443 -18.73 16.35 -18.28
CA LYS A 443 -20.02 17.03 -18.16
C LYS A 443 -20.81 17.06 -19.47
N ALA A 444 -20.14 17.21 -20.60
CA ALA A 444 -20.79 17.25 -21.91
C ALA A 444 -21.31 15.87 -22.32
N VAL A 445 -20.59 14.80 -21.98
CA VAL A 445 -21.03 13.43 -22.24
C VAL A 445 -22.16 13.03 -21.31
N ILE A 446 -22.07 13.33 -20.01
CA ILE A 446 -23.14 13.05 -19.03
C ILE A 446 -24.45 13.72 -19.46
N ALA A 447 -24.44 15.03 -19.72
CA ALA A 447 -25.64 15.75 -20.14
C ALA A 447 -26.24 15.18 -21.45
N ASP A 448 -25.39 14.70 -22.35
CA ASP A 448 -25.82 14.05 -23.59
C ASP A 448 -26.40 12.65 -23.40
N MET A 449 -25.89 11.90 -22.42
CA MET A 449 -26.46 10.60 -22.04
C MET A 449 -27.79 10.78 -21.29
N GLU A 450 -27.88 11.74 -20.37
CA GLU A 450 -29.13 12.05 -19.66
C GLU A 450 -30.24 12.47 -20.62
N ARG A 451 -29.94 13.29 -21.64
CA ARG A 451 -30.93 13.63 -22.68
C ARG A 451 -31.39 12.43 -23.51
N ARG A 452 -30.49 11.48 -23.82
CA ARG A 452 -30.82 10.33 -24.67
C ARG A 452 -31.49 9.18 -23.92
N TYR A 453 -31.09 8.96 -22.67
CA TYR A 453 -31.42 7.76 -21.90
C TYR A 453 -32.04 8.03 -20.53
N GLY A 454 -32.13 9.30 -20.10
CA GLY A 454 -32.62 9.67 -18.77
C GLY A 454 -34.15 9.62 -18.59
N HIS A 455 -34.90 9.25 -19.63
CA HIS A 455 -36.35 9.10 -19.56
C HIS A 455 -36.71 7.75 -18.92
N GLY A 456 -37.04 7.76 -17.63
CA GLY A 456 -37.47 6.55 -16.91
C GLY A 456 -37.11 6.47 -15.41
N ARG A 457 -36.73 7.56 -14.73
CA ARG A 457 -36.57 7.51 -13.27
C ARG A 457 -37.87 6.99 -12.61
N PRO A 458 -37.85 5.88 -11.86
CA PRO A 458 -38.97 5.54 -11.00
C PRO A 458 -39.16 6.68 -9.99
N ALA A 459 -40.42 7.05 -9.71
CA ALA A 459 -40.73 7.96 -8.63
C ALA A 459 -40.03 7.47 -7.36
N ARG A 460 -39.27 8.36 -6.70
CA ARG A 460 -38.64 8.09 -5.40
C ARG A 460 -39.74 7.57 -4.46
N ARG A 461 -39.62 6.31 -4.03
CA ARG A 461 -40.38 5.78 -2.89
C ARG A 461 -39.59 5.99 -1.62
#